data_AF-A0AAW0N6H9-F1
#
_entry.id   AF-A0AAW0N6H9-F1
#
_cell.length_a   1.000
_cell.length_b   1.000
_cell.length_c   1.000
_cell.angle_alpha   90.00
_cell.angle_beta   90.00
_cell.angle_gamma   90.00
#
_symmetry.space_group_name_H-M   'P 1'
#
loop_
_entity.id
_entity.type
_entity.pdbx_description
1 polymer ?
#
loop_
_entity_poly.entity_id
_entity_poly.type
_entity_poly.pdbx_seq_one_letter_code
_entity_poly.pdbx_strand_id
1 'polypeptide(L)' 'MFLESAAHLTDSSFIAHIRSLISNQTHDSSFYSSVQPPSDHFGTTHVSVLDEDGLAVSATSTINQL' A
#
# COMPACT_ATOMS: atom_id res chain seq x y z
N MET A 1 16.14 9.44 10.25
CA MET A 1 15.15 8.55 9.59
C MET A 1 13.80 9.00 10.08
N PHE A 2 13.15 9.92 9.36
CA PHE A 2 11.84 10.41 9.76
C PHE A 2 10.82 9.35 9.36
N LEU A 3 10.19 8.74 10.35
CA LEU A 3 8.98 7.96 10.14
C LEU A 3 7.95 8.94 9.62
N GLU A 4 7.74 8.92 8.30
CA GLU A 4 6.61 9.57 7.67
C GLU A 4 5.35 9.06 8.37
N SER A 5 4.66 9.96 9.08
CA SER A 5 3.46 9.58 9.82
C SER A 5 2.41 9.12 8.81
N ALA A 6 1.58 8.14 9.18
CA ALA A 6 0.50 7.65 8.30
C ALA A 6 -0.42 8.79 7.80
N ALA A 7 -0.54 9.87 8.57
CA ALA A 7 -1.28 11.06 8.19
C ALA A 7 -0.63 11.87 7.06
N HIS A 8 0.70 11.89 6.96
CA HIS A 8 1.37 12.60 5.88
C HIS A 8 1.19 11.88 4.54
N LEU A 9 1.12 10.55 4.54
CA LEU A 9 0.86 9.78 3.32
C LEU A 9 -0.53 10.06 2.70
N THR A 10 -1.46 10.59 3.50
CA THR A 10 -2.80 11.02 3.05
C THR A 10 -2.93 12.54 2.88
N ASP A 11 -1.84 13.30 3.08
CA ASP A 11 -1.83 14.75 2.89
C ASP A 11 -1.94 15.14 1.40
N SER A 12 -2.77 16.14 1.10
CA SER A 12 -3.05 16.55 -0.28
C SER A 12 -1.83 17.12 -1.00
N SER A 13 -0.94 17.82 -0.29
CA SER A 13 0.27 18.39 -0.89
C SER A 13 1.30 17.30 -1.20
N PHE A 14 1.44 16.31 -0.33
CA PHE A 14 2.25 15.12 -0.57
C PHE A 14 1.72 14.34 -1.79
N ILE A 15 0.40 14.09 -1.85
CA ILE A 15 -0.23 13.42 -3.01
C ILE A 15 0.01 14.20 -4.31
N ALA A 16 -0.10 15.52 -4.29
CA ALA A 16 0.14 16.36 -5.46
C ALA A 16 1.60 16.30 -5.92
N HIS A 17 2.55 16.27 -4.98
CA HIS A 17 3.96 16.10 -5.28
C HIS A 17 4.23 14.76 -5.96
N ILE A 18 3.80 13.63 -5.36
CA ILE A 18 3.98 12.29 -5.96
C ILE A 18 3.33 12.22 -7.34
N ARG A 19 2.11 12.76 -7.50
CA ARG A 19 1.43 12.81 -8.81
C ARG A 19 2.25 13.56 -9.87
N SER A 20 2.94 14.64 -9.52
CA SER A 20 3.77 15.39 -10.47
C SER A 20 4.99 14.63 -11.00
N LEU A 21 5.43 13.60 -10.27
CA LEU A 21 6.55 12.74 -10.65
C LEU A 21 6.12 11.62 -11.62
N ILE A 22 4.83 11.25 -11.63
CA ILE A 22 4.29 10.21 -12.51
C ILE A 22 4.27 10.72 -13.96
N SER A 23 4.94 10.00 -14.85
CA SER A 23 4.98 10.29 -16.28
C SER A 23 4.68 9.03 -17.10
N ASN A 24 4.72 9.13 -18.44
CA ASN A 24 4.38 8.01 -19.35
C ASN A 24 5.48 6.94 -19.46
N GLN A 25 6.33 6.80 -18.44
CA GLN A 25 7.37 5.78 -18.36
C GLN A 25 7.42 5.19 -16.96
N THR A 26 7.84 3.93 -16.87
CA THR A 26 8.14 3.30 -15.58
C THR A 26 9.47 3.85 -15.06
N HIS A 27 9.47 4.34 -13.83
CA HIS A 27 10.68 4.77 -13.12
C HIS A 27 11.10 3.70 -12.10
N ASP A 28 12.38 3.69 -11.76
CA ASP A 28 12.91 2.86 -10.68
C ASP A 28 12.33 3.28 -9.31
N SER A 29 12.24 2.38 -8.34
CA SER A 29 11.70 2.70 -7.01
C SER A 29 12.47 3.83 -6.32
N SER A 30 13.78 3.92 -6.54
CA SER A 30 14.64 4.98 -6.01
C SER A 30 14.28 6.39 -6.49
N PHE A 31 13.54 6.49 -7.59
CA PHE A 31 13.02 7.76 -8.10
C PHE A 31 11.96 8.38 -7.18
N TYR A 32 11.19 7.55 -6.47
CA TYR A 32 10.12 7.99 -5.59
C TYR A 32 10.51 7.96 -4.11
N SER A 33 11.38 7.03 -3.70
CA SER A 33 11.81 6.89 -2.31
C SER A 33 13.12 6.13 -2.21
N SER A 34 13.96 6.46 -1.23
CA SER A 34 15.17 5.68 -0.90
C SER A 34 14.89 4.42 -0.09
N VAL A 35 13.62 4.15 0.25
CA VAL A 35 13.19 2.96 1.00
C VAL A 35 12.95 1.79 0.05
N GLN A 36 13.71 0.71 0.23
CA GLN A 36 13.50 -0.52 -0.52
C GLN A 36 12.18 -1.18 -0.10
N PRO A 37 11.31 -1.59 -1.04
CA PRO A 37 10.11 -2.33 -0.70
C PRO A 37 10.47 -3.71 -0.09
N PRO A 38 9.60 -4.27 0.78
CA PRO A 38 9.74 -5.66 1.22
C PRO A 38 9.70 -6.62 0.02
N SER A 39 10.24 -7.82 0.21
CA SER A 39 10.09 -8.90 -0.77
C SER A 39 8.61 -9.29 -0.95
N ASP A 40 8.27 -9.75 -2.15
CA ASP A 40 6.95 -10.31 -2.42
C ASP A 40 6.66 -11.52 -1.53
N HIS A 41 5.44 -11.57 -0.99
CA HIS A 41 4.96 -12.70 -0.19
C HIS A 41 3.95 -13.54 -0.98
N PHE A 42 3.95 -14.85 -0.74
CA PHE A 42 3.02 -15.81 -1.33
C PHE A 42 2.19 -16.50 -0.24
N GLY A 43 1.10 -17.19 -0.61
CA GLY A 43 0.24 -17.90 0.37
C GLY A 43 -0.75 -17.00 1.11
N THR A 44 -1.06 -15.83 0.55
CA THR A 44 -2.10 -14.92 1.06
C THR A 44 -3.47 -15.31 0.51
N THR A 45 -4.47 -15.41 1.39
CA THR A 45 -5.89 -15.58 1.04
C THR A 45 -6.69 -14.41 1.56
N HIS A 46 -7.67 -13.98 0.78
CA HIS A 46 -8.61 -12.92 1.14
C HIS A 46 -10.05 -13.45 1.11
N VAL A 47 -10.84 -13.10 2.13
CA VAL A 47 -12.25 -13.46 2.24
C VAL A 47 -13.06 -12.22 2.61
N SER A 48 -14.16 -12.00 1.91
CA SER A 48 -15.14 -10.95 2.20
C SER A 48 -16.52 -11.57 2.44
N VAL A 49 -17.22 -11.10 3.46
CA VAL A 49 -18.54 -11.59 3.88
C VAL A 49 -19.47 -10.40 4.07
N LEU A 50 -20.71 -10.53 3.58
CA LEU A 50 -21.82 -9.61 3.80
C LEU A 50 -22.98 -10.45 4.35
N ASP A 51 -23.60 -10.01 5.45
CA ASP A 51 -24.78 -10.67 6.02
C ASP A 51 -26.10 -10.00 5.58
N GLU A 52 -27.22 -10.58 6.00
CA GLU A 52 -28.56 -10.10 5.66
C GLU A 52 -28.92 -8.75 6.31
N ASP A 53 -28.27 -8.41 7.43
CA ASP A 53 -28.44 -7.14 8.14
C ASP A 53 -27.57 -6.02 7.54
N GLY A 54 -26.73 -6.35 6.54
CA GLY A 54 -25.86 -5.41 5.84
C GLY A 54 -24.51 -5.19 6.52
N LEU A 55 -24.13 -6.02 7.49
CA LEU A 55 -22.79 -6.00 8.08
C LEU A 55 -21.79 -6.59 7.09
N ALA A 56 -20.71 -5.84 6.84
CA ALA A 56 -19.64 -6.25 5.95
C ALA A 56 -18.35 -6.51 6.74
N VAL A 57 -17.70 -7.64 6.48
CA VAL A 57 -16.41 -8.02 7.03
C VAL A 57 -15.46 -8.41 5.91
N SER A 58 -14.22 -7.93 5.99
CA SER A 58 -13.14 -8.31 5.07
C SER A 58 -11.94 -8.78 5.90
N ALA A 59 -11.43 -9.96 5.59
CA ALA A 59 -10.28 -10.56 6.25
C ALA A 59 -9.23 -10.99 5.23
N THR A 60 -7.97 -10.67 5.51
CA THR A 60 -6.81 -11.14 4.75
C THR A 60 -5.91 -11.93 5.70
N SER A 61 -5.53 -13.14 5.30
CA SER A 61 -4.66 -14.03 6.07
C SER A 61 -3.51 -14.52 5.21
N THR A 62 -2.32 -14.64 5.79
CA THR A 62 -1.10 -15.03 5.09
C THR A 62 -0.33 -16.03 5.94
N ILE A 63 0.20 -17.09 5.30
CA ILE A 63 1.25 -17.91 5.89
C ILE A 63 2.58 -17.34 5.41
N ASN A 64 3.31 -16.68 6.29
CA ASN A 64 4.64 -16.18 5.95
C ASN A 64 5.59 -17.38 5.75
N GLN A 65 6.24 -17.46 4.59
CA GLN A 65 7.36 -18.37 4.38
C GLN A 65 8.62 -17.71 4.96
N LEU A 66 9.40 -18.47 5.74
CA LEU A 66 10.63 -18.01 6.39
C LEU A 66 11.75 -17.74 5.40
#